data_AF-A0A3N6MP51-F1
#
_entry.id   AF-A0A3N6MP51-F1
#
_cell.length_a   1.000
_cell.length_b   1.000
_cell.length_c   1.000
_cell.angle_alpha   90.00
_cell.angle_beta   90.00
_cell.angle_gamma   90.00
#
_symmetry.space_group_name_H-M   'P 1'
#
loop_
_entity.id
_entity.type
_entity.pdbx_description
1 polymer ?
#
loop_
_entity_poly.entity_id
_entity_poly.type
_entity_poly.pdbx_seq_one_letter_code
_entity_poly.pdbx_strand_id
1 'polypeptide(L)'
;MDNSYVDESLSAAEDAFRDTRGQNVEAGLDTRDETTVQLRKACRLLTAARTLQEQNGYYTVVIEASFVAIERSIQAFLLERGYAEPEDLRYGHTEVYKRAAAVNLFSPEFGDRLAEHWAQN
;
A
#
# COMPACT_ATOMS: atom_id res chain seq x y z
N MET A 1 -0.02 32.85 -2.64
CA MET A 1 0.79 31.89 -3.41
C MET A 1 0.49 32.15 -4.86
N ASP A 2 1.52 32.36 -5.68
CA ASP A 2 1.37 32.48 -7.12
C ASP A 2 1.20 31.09 -7.75
N ASN A 3 0.45 31.00 -8.84
CA ASN A 3 0.13 29.74 -9.51
C ASN A 3 1.39 29.00 -9.97
N SER A 4 2.45 29.75 -10.31
CA SER A 4 3.77 29.25 -10.68
C SER A 4 4.41 28.33 -9.62
N TYR A 5 4.31 28.70 -8.34
CA TYR A 5 4.88 27.91 -7.23
C TYR A 5 4.16 26.55 -7.06
N VAL A 6 2.85 26.51 -7.28
CA VAL A 6 2.06 25.28 -7.19
C VAL A 6 2.43 24.34 -8.32
N ASP A 7 2.52 24.84 -9.55
CA ASP A 7 2.89 24.05 -10.73
C ASP A 7 4.31 23.48 -10.61
N GLU A 8 5.27 24.27 -10.11
CA GLU A 8 6.63 23.81 -9.81
C GLU A 8 6.65 22.71 -8.75
N SER A 9 5.87 22.88 -7.67
CA SER A 9 5.79 21.90 -6.58
C SER A 9 5.18 20.57 -7.05
N LEU A 10 4.14 20.63 -7.89
CA LEU A 10 3.52 19.43 -8.48
C LEU A 10 4.47 18.73 -9.45
N SER A 11 5.19 19.49 -10.27
CA SER A 11 6.19 18.95 -11.20
C SER A 11 7.32 18.24 -10.45
N ALA A 12 7.83 18.85 -9.37
CA ALA A 12 8.85 18.25 -8.52
C ALA A 12 8.36 16.95 -7.84
N ALA A 13 7.10 16.91 -7.39
CA ALA A 13 6.49 15.70 -6.83
C ALA A 13 6.37 14.58 -7.89
N GLU A 14 5.98 14.93 -9.12
CA GLU A 14 5.90 13.97 -10.23
C GLU A 14 7.27 13.40 -10.58
N ASP A 15 8.30 14.25 -10.66
CA ASP A 15 9.67 13.83 -10.94
C ASP A 15 10.19 12.90 -9.83
N ALA A 16 9.86 13.17 -8.57
CA ALA A 16 10.21 12.29 -7.45
C ALA A 16 9.57 10.89 -7.59
N PHE A 17 8.34 10.79 -8.09
CA PHE A 17 7.72 9.48 -8.37
C PHE A 17 8.44 8.71 -9.47
N ARG A 18 8.94 9.41 -10.50
CA ARG A 18 9.68 8.80 -11.63
C ARG A 18 11.09 8.35 -11.23
N ASP A 19 11.76 9.09 -10.33
CA ASP A 19 13.14 8.83 -9.91
C ASP A 19 13.30 7.59 -9.01
N THR A 20 12.21 7.08 -8.42
CA THR A 20 12.22 5.81 -7.66
C THR A 20 12.64 4.58 -8.46
N ARG A 21 12.66 4.67 -9.81
CA ARG A 21 13.11 3.57 -10.69
C ARG A 21 14.64 3.49 -10.84
N GLY A 22 15.38 4.49 -10.36
CA GLY A 22 16.84 4.60 -10.54
C GLY A 22 17.68 4.66 -9.25
N GLN A 23 17.10 4.98 -8.09
CA GLN A 23 17.86 5.24 -6.86
C GLN A 23 17.26 4.54 -5.63
N ASN A 24 18.13 3.86 -4.88
CA ASN A 24 17.93 3.37 -3.51
C ASN A 24 16.64 2.57 -3.24
N VAL A 25 16.50 1.41 -3.90
CA VAL A 25 15.53 0.39 -3.45
C VAL A 25 15.76 0.17 -1.96
N GLU A 26 14.70 0.30 -1.16
CA GLU A 26 14.81 0.16 0.30
C GLU A 26 15.52 -1.15 0.65
N ALA A 27 16.49 -1.10 1.56
CA ALA A 27 17.31 -2.25 1.91
C ALA A 27 16.42 -3.46 2.27
N GLY A 28 16.52 -4.55 1.50
CA GLY A 28 15.68 -5.73 1.64
C GLY A 28 14.41 -5.74 0.77
N LEU A 29 14.17 -4.78 -0.12
CA LEU A 29 13.15 -4.91 -1.18
C LEU A 29 13.72 -5.37 -2.53
N ASP A 30 15.04 -5.42 -2.68
CA ASP A 30 15.71 -5.97 -3.86
C ASP A 30 15.67 -7.51 -3.84
N THR A 31 14.54 -8.07 -4.25
CA THR A 31 14.34 -9.51 -4.44
C THR A 31 13.33 -9.74 -5.56
N ARG A 32 13.45 -10.88 -6.25
CA ARG A 32 12.50 -11.31 -7.30
C ARG A 32 11.26 -12.02 -6.76
N ASP A 33 11.24 -12.32 -5.46
CA ASP A 33 10.09 -12.93 -4.81
C ASP A 33 9.07 -11.86 -4.42
N GLU A 34 8.02 -11.74 -5.24
CA GLU A 34 6.93 -10.79 -5.06
C GLU A 34 6.22 -10.96 -3.72
N THR A 35 5.98 -12.19 -3.26
CA THR A 35 5.38 -12.43 -1.94
C THR A 35 6.22 -11.79 -0.84
N THR A 36 7.54 -12.03 -0.86
CA THR A 36 8.48 -11.43 0.10
C THR A 36 8.48 -9.90 -0.01
N VAL A 37 8.44 -9.33 -1.21
CA VAL A 37 8.36 -7.88 -1.40
C VAL A 37 7.13 -7.29 -0.71
N GLN A 38 5.95 -7.89 -0.92
CA GLN A 38 4.70 -7.38 -0.33
C GLN A 38 4.72 -7.47 1.20
N LEU A 39 5.17 -8.58 1.78
CA LEU A 39 5.29 -8.71 3.24
C LEU A 39 6.26 -7.70 3.84
N ARG A 40 7.42 -7.50 3.21
CA ARG A 40 8.41 -6.53 3.69
C ARG A 40 7.89 -5.09 3.59
N LYS A 41 7.12 -4.76 2.54
CA LYS A 41 6.41 -3.47 2.45
C LYS A 41 5.39 -3.31 3.58
N ALA A 42 4.58 -4.33 3.86
CA ALA A 42 3.61 -4.32 4.96
C ALA A 42 4.30 -4.04 6.31
N CYS A 43 5.40 -4.74 6.60
CA CYS A 43 6.16 -4.53 7.83
C CYS A 43 6.72 -3.11 7.96
N ARG A 44 7.24 -2.53 6.87
CA ARG A 44 7.77 -1.16 6.90
C ARG A 44 6.70 -0.11 7.09
N LEU A 45 5.54 -0.28 6.45
CA LEU A 45 4.38 0.57 6.68
C LEU A 45 3.91 0.53 8.14
N LEU A 46 3.88 -0.66 8.76
CA LEU A 46 3.57 -0.78 10.19
C LEU A 46 4.63 -0.14 11.08
N THR A 47 5.91 -0.25 10.75
CA THR A 47 6.98 0.46 11.47
C THR A 47 6.80 1.97 11.37
N ALA A 48 6.57 2.50 10.16
CA ALA A 48 6.33 3.92 9.94
C ALA A 48 5.09 4.41 10.70
N ALA A 49 3.98 3.68 10.64
CA ALA A 49 2.75 3.99 11.35
C ALA A 49 2.99 4.08 12.87
N ARG A 50 3.73 3.13 13.46
CA ARG A 50 4.08 3.16 14.89
C ARG A 50 4.96 4.35 15.25
N THR A 51 6.01 4.60 14.47
CA THR A 51 6.89 5.76 14.70
C THR A 51 6.15 7.09 14.61
N LEU A 52 5.22 7.23 13.66
CA LEU A 52 4.41 8.44 13.50
C LEU A 52 3.33 8.58 14.58
N GLN A 53 2.78 7.46 15.05
CA GLN A 53 1.82 7.43 16.14
C GLN A 53 2.44 7.98 17.44
N GLU A 54 3.71 7.63 17.73
CA GLU A 54 4.44 8.13 18.90
C GLU A 54 4.63 9.66 18.88
N GLN A 55 4.62 10.29 17.69
CA GLN A 55 4.75 11.74 17.53
C GLN A 55 3.44 12.51 17.71
N ASN A 56 2.31 11.82 17.89
CA ASN A 56 1.00 12.37 18.27
C ASN A 56 0.50 13.56 17.41
N GLY A 57 0.51 13.40 16.09
CA GLY A 57 0.00 14.42 15.16
C GLY A 57 -0.26 13.96 13.72
N TYR A 58 0.13 12.73 13.36
CA TYR A 58 0.10 12.22 11.99
C TYR A 58 -1.02 11.18 11.76
N TYR A 59 -2.19 11.36 12.38
CA TYR A 59 -3.22 10.32 12.43
C TYR A 59 -3.71 9.85 11.05
N THR A 60 -3.88 10.77 10.09
CA THR A 60 -4.26 10.40 8.71
C THR A 60 -3.24 9.44 8.09
N VAL A 61 -1.95 9.78 8.17
CA VAL A 61 -0.87 8.94 7.62
C VAL A 61 -0.77 7.59 8.35
N VAL A 62 -1.01 7.58 9.66
CA VAL A 62 -1.04 6.34 10.46
C VAL A 62 -2.17 5.42 9.98
N ILE A 63 -3.36 5.98 9.73
CA ILE A 63 -4.51 5.21 9.23
C ILE A 63 -4.23 4.69 7.82
N GLU A 64 -3.76 5.56 6.91
CA GLU A 64 -3.44 5.18 5.53
C GLU A 64 -2.37 4.07 5.47
N ALA A 65 -1.27 4.24 6.21
CA ALA A 65 -0.21 3.23 6.27
C ALA A 65 -0.71 1.90 6.84
N SER A 66 -1.66 1.93 7.79
CA SER A 66 -2.27 0.73 8.36
C SER A 66 -3.15 -0.01 7.35
N PHE A 67 -3.96 0.71 6.57
CA PHE A 67 -4.75 0.10 5.48
C PHE A 67 -3.86 -0.52 4.42
N VAL A 68 -2.85 0.22 3.94
CA VAL A 68 -1.93 -0.31 2.93
C VAL A 68 -1.15 -1.52 3.48
N ALA A 69 -0.80 -1.55 4.77
CA ALA A 69 -0.18 -2.72 5.38
C ALA A 69 -1.10 -3.96 5.38
N ILE A 70 -2.40 -3.79 5.65
CA ILE A 70 -3.40 -4.86 5.55
C ILE A 70 -3.46 -5.40 4.12
N GLU A 71 -3.54 -4.52 3.12
CA GLU A 71 -3.61 -4.92 1.72
C GLU A 71 -2.38 -5.68 1.26
N ARG A 72 -1.19 -5.21 1.62
CA ARG A 72 0.07 -5.88 1.28
C ARG A 72 0.18 -7.25 1.95
N SER A 73 -0.39 -7.41 3.14
CA SER A 73 -0.47 -8.70 3.83
C SER A 73 -1.44 -9.67 3.14
N ILE A 74 -2.60 -9.19 2.69
CA ILE A 74 -3.55 -9.97 1.89
C ILE A 74 -2.96 -10.34 0.54
N GLN A 75 -2.31 -9.38 -0.14
CA GLN A 75 -1.64 -9.59 -1.43
C GLN A 75 -0.58 -10.69 -1.32
N ALA A 76 0.27 -10.64 -0.29
CA ALA A 76 1.24 -11.68 -0.03
C ALA A 76 0.60 -13.06 0.16
N PHE A 77 -0.48 -13.14 0.94
CA PHE A 77 -1.23 -14.39 1.11
C PHE A 77 -1.76 -14.95 -0.22
N LEU A 78 -2.34 -14.08 -1.06
CA LEU A 78 -2.89 -14.47 -2.35
C LEU A 78 -1.80 -14.99 -3.30
N LEU A 79 -0.64 -14.33 -3.34
CA LEU A 79 0.52 -14.76 -4.13
C LEU A 79 1.07 -16.10 -3.64
N GLU A 80 1.33 -16.21 -2.33
CA GLU A 80 1.88 -17.43 -1.71
C GLU A 80 1.02 -18.67 -1.96
N ARG A 81 -0.30 -18.49 -2.00
CA ARG A 81 -1.27 -19.58 -2.22
C ARG A 81 -1.56 -19.86 -3.70
N GLY A 82 -0.97 -19.12 -4.63
CA GLY A 82 -1.27 -19.22 -6.06
C GLY A 82 -2.70 -18.80 -6.39
N TYR A 83 -3.29 -17.93 -5.58
CA TYR A 83 -4.62 -17.39 -5.80
C TYR A 83 -4.60 -16.12 -6.65
N ALA A 84 -3.45 -15.57 -6.98
CA ALA A 84 -3.33 -14.47 -7.92
C ALA A 84 -1.92 -14.43 -8.46
N GLU A 85 -1.75 -13.91 -9.67
CA GLU A 85 -0.44 -13.52 -10.16
C GLU A 85 -0.13 -12.07 -9.75
N PRO A 86 1.15 -11.67 -9.68
CA PRO A 86 1.54 -10.29 -9.38
C PRO A 86 0.80 -9.26 -10.23
N GLU A 87 0.57 -9.59 -11.51
CA GLU A 87 -0.10 -8.78 -12.50
C GLU A 87 -1.57 -8.47 -12.14
N ASP A 88 -2.25 -9.41 -11.51
CA ASP A 88 -3.69 -9.35 -11.17
C ASP A 88 -3.96 -8.37 -10.03
N LEU A 89 -2.96 -8.14 -9.17
CA LEU A 89 -3.08 -7.36 -7.94
C LEU A 89 -2.46 -5.95 -8.08
N ARG A 90 -2.20 -5.51 -9.31
CA ARG A 90 -1.65 -4.17 -9.59
C ARG A 90 -2.69 -3.05 -9.56
N TYR A 91 -3.98 -3.37 -9.49
CA TYR A 91 -5.06 -2.41 -9.73
C TYR A 91 -5.95 -2.20 -8.49
N GLY A 92 -5.75 -1.08 -7.80
CA GLY A 92 -6.69 -0.52 -6.81
C GLY A 92 -6.88 -1.29 -5.50
N HIS A 93 -7.15 -0.56 -4.42
CA HIS A 93 -7.44 -1.07 -3.08
C HIS A 93 -8.61 -2.08 -3.07
N THR A 94 -9.62 -1.88 -3.92
CA THR A 94 -10.84 -2.69 -3.92
C THR A 94 -10.67 -4.09 -4.51
N GLU A 95 -9.75 -4.29 -5.46
CA GLU A 95 -9.61 -5.58 -6.13
C GLU A 95 -8.94 -6.64 -5.24
N VAL A 96 -8.01 -6.22 -4.36
CA VAL A 96 -7.36 -7.15 -3.41
C VAL A 96 -8.38 -7.74 -2.43
N TYR A 97 -9.34 -6.93 -1.98
CA TYR A 97 -10.39 -7.39 -1.06
C TYR A 97 -11.39 -8.32 -1.75
N LYS A 98 -11.82 -7.99 -2.98
CA LYS A 98 -12.69 -8.86 -3.78
C LYS A 98 -12.04 -10.21 -4.04
N ARG A 99 -10.75 -10.22 -4.40
CA ARG A 99 -10.02 -11.46 -4.69
C ARG A 99 -9.88 -12.32 -3.44
N ALA A 100 -9.57 -11.71 -2.30
CA ALA A 100 -9.50 -12.39 -1.01
C ALA A 100 -10.83 -12.99 -0.57
N ALA A 101 -11.93 -12.27 -0.76
CA ALA A 101 -13.27 -12.80 -0.49
C ALA A 101 -13.61 -13.98 -1.42
N ALA A 102 -13.26 -13.90 -2.70
CA ALA A 102 -13.51 -14.96 -3.68
C ALA A 102 -12.80 -16.29 -3.35
N VAL A 103 -11.70 -16.25 -2.59
CA VAL A 103 -10.98 -17.45 -2.11
C VAL A 103 -11.33 -17.81 -0.67
N ASN A 104 -12.39 -17.23 -0.11
CA ASN A 104 -12.87 -17.45 1.25
C ASN A 104 -11.84 -17.11 2.35
N LEU A 105 -10.95 -16.14 2.11
CA LEU A 105 -10.05 -15.64 3.17
C LEU A 105 -10.85 -14.91 4.27
N PHE A 106 -11.88 -14.17 3.87
CA PHE A 106 -12.86 -13.52 4.74
C PHE A 106 -14.19 -13.35 3.97
N SER A 107 -15.24 -12.91 4.66
CA SER A 107 -16.54 -12.71 4.03
C SER A 107 -16.54 -11.48 3.10
N PRO A 108 -17.33 -11.48 2.01
CA PRO A 108 -17.45 -10.31 1.13
C PRO A 108 -17.79 -9.02 1.88
N GLU A 109 -18.68 -9.09 2.87
CA GLU A 109 -19.12 -7.94 3.65
C GLU A 109 -17.98 -7.34 4.49
N PHE A 110 -17.02 -8.17 4.93
CA PHE A 110 -15.83 -7.66 5.61
C PHE A 110 -14.93 -6.88 4.64
N GLY A 111 -14.72 -7.42 3.42
CA GLY A 111 -13.97 -6.73 2.38
C GLY A 111 -14.61 -5.40 1.98
N ASP A 112 -15.93 -5.38 1.82
CA ASP A 112 -16.68 -4.16 1.48
C ASP A 112 -16.56 -3.08 2.57
N ARG A 113 -16.62 -3.46 3.85
CA ARG A 113 -16.42 -2.51 4.96
C ARG A 113 -15.00 -1.93 4.98
N LEU A 114 -13.97 -2.72 4.69
CA LEU A 114 -12.60 -2.19 4.60
C LEU A 114 -12.46 -1.17 3.46
N ALA A 115 -13.03 -1.48 2.29
CA ALA A 115 -13.05 -0.57 1.16
C ALA A 115 -13.83 0.73 1.47
N GLU A 116 -14.95 0.63 2.17
CA GLU A 116 -15.74 1.79 2.61
C GLU A 116 -14.96 2.67 3.59
N HIS A 117 -14.32 2.07 4.61
CA HIS A 117 -13.51 2.84 5.56
C HIS A 117 -12.32 3.52 4.90
N TRP A 118 -11.69 2.88 3.91
CA TRP A 118 -10.63 3.51 3.12
C TRP A 118 -11.16 4.71 2.33
N ALA A 119 -12.31 4.59 1.68
CA ALA A 119 -12.90 5.67 0.88
C ALA A 119 -13.36 6.88 1.72
N GLN A 120 -13.60 6.69 3.02
CA GLN A 120 -14.04 7.73 3.95
C GLN A 120 -12.90 8.37 4.74
N ASN A 121 -11.69 7.83 4.67
CA ASN A 121 -10.49 8.38 5.32
C ASN A 121 -9.91 9.55 4.51
#